data_AF-A0A0H3C331-F1
#
_entry.id   AF-A0A0H3C331-F1
#
_cell.length_a   1.000
_cell.length_b   1.000
_cell.length_c   1.000
_cell.angle_alpha   90.00
_cell.angle_beta   90.00
_cell.angle_gamma   90.00
#
_symmetry.space_group_name_H-M   'P 1'
#
loop_
_entity.id
_entity.type
_entity.pdbx_description
1 polymer ?
#
loop_
_entity_poly.entity_id
_entity_poly.type
_entity_poly.pdbx_seq_one_letter_code
_entity_poly.pdbx_strand_id
1 'polypeptide(L)'
;MDNKKENTETEDCFSHVSKFNIHNKTIYILGTAHVSKKSSEDTANLIEILKPDYIAVELDEARYHSILNTNENEKWRNLDIDKALKQGKAFFLIINIILSNFQKKLAKEQGIKPGEEMKTAILKAKKHNIPLILADRKIETTLKRAWISIPIFEKAKIISSLFSLTDAKITKDEIEKLKEQDALSKIMEELSKEIPKVKKVLIDERDEFITNKILEGEGIILAIVGAGHVSGIMRTLKEISQNKKIINVEELEKIPKKHFSFSKVLSYLIAISIILLIVSSFYFKGFDFAYKNLKLWIISNSLFSGIASILLKSHPLTILTAIIGSPIFSLIPFIGTGMVAGLVEAYINKPKVKDFENLQEELSTIKGYFKNKVTRILLIVLFVNLGSTIGTIVGLKFLLNVFK
;
A
#
# COMPACT_ATOMS: atom_id res chain seq x y z
N MET A 1 51.89 2.00 -22.28
CA MET A 1 51.61 1.26 -21.02
C MET A 1 50.09 1.24 -20.75
N ASP A 2 49.27 1.47 -21.78
CA ASP A 2 47.87 1.89 -21.65
C ASP A 2 46.87 0.75 -21.85
N ASN A 3 47.24 -0.33 -22.56
CA ASN A 3 46.37 -1.50 -22.76
C ASN A 3 46.12 -2.34 -21.48
N LYS A 4 46.84 -2.09 -20.38
CA LYS A 4 46.69 -2.86 -19.13
C LYS A 4 45.70 -2.24 -18.15
N LYS A 5 45.34 -0.95 -18.33
CA LYS A 5 44.34 -0.26 -17.50
C LYS A 5 42.91 -0.44 -18.03
N GLU A 6 42.71 -0.43 -19.35
CA GLU A 6 41.39 -0.67 -19.96
C GLU A 6 40.86 -2.08 -19.67
N ASN A 7 41.71 -3.12 -19.75
CA ASN A 7 41.28 -4.49 -19.49
C ASN A 7 40.86 -4.73 -18.02
N THR A 8 41.47 -4.03 -17.05
CA THR A 8 41.12 -4.17 -15.63
C THR A 8 39.81 -3.47 -15.26
N GLU A 9 39.46 -2.36 -15.92
CA GLU A 9 38.19 -1.66 -15.66
C GLU A 9 36.99 -2.39 -16.30
N THR A 10 37.20 -3.06 -17.45
CA THR A 10 36.16 -3.86 -18.08
C THR A 10 35.85 -5.15 -17.33
N GLU A 11 36.83 -5.81 -16.70
CA GLU A 11 36.57 -7.03 -15.89
C GLU A 11 35.82 -6.72 -14.59
N ASP A 12 36.09 -5.58 -13.95
CA ASP A 12 35.45 -5.20 -12.68
C ASP A 12 33.97 -4.80 -12.88
N CYS A 13 33.61 -4.24 -14.04
CA CYS A 13 32.23 -3.86 -14.39
C CYS A 13 31.25 -5.05 -14.47
N PHE A 14 31.73 -6.28 -14.75
CA PHE A 14 30.86 -7.46 -14.90
C PHE A 14 30.77 -8.35 -13.65
N SER A 15 31.52 -8.03 -12.59
CA SER A 15 31.59 -8.83 -11.34
C SER A 15 30.23 -9.09 -10.68
N HIS A 16 29.25 -8.20 -10.90
CA HIS A 16 27.90 -8.26 -10.33
C HIS A 16 26.80 -8.36 -11.42
N VAL A 17 27.18 -8.74 -12.65
CA VAL A 17 26.25 -8.95 -13.77
C VAL A 17 26.15 -10.44 -14.08
N SER A 18 24.94 -10.99 -14.00
CA SER A 18 24.70 -12.38 -14.39
C SER A 18 24.42 -12.47 -15.89
N LYS A 19 25.05 -13.43 -16.58
CA LYS A 19 24.80 -13.68 -18.01
C LYS A 19 24.07 -15.01 -18.21
N PHE A 20 23.06 -15.01 -19.06
CA PHE A 20 22.31 -16.20 -19.45
C PHE A 20 22.05 -16.23 -20.96
N ASN A 21 22.36 -17.35 -21.60
CA ASN A 21 22.07 -17.56 -23.03
C ASN A 21 20.87 -18.48 -23.16
N ILE A 22 19.87 -18.07 -23.94
CA ILE A 22 18.66 -18.88 -24.19
C ILE A 22 18.22 -18.69 -25.64
N HIS A 23 18.15 -19.79 -26.40
CA HIS A 23 17.91 -19.74 -27.85
C HIS A 23 18.89 -18.76 -28.55
N ASN A 24 18.39 -17.80 -29.33
CA ASN A 24 19.16 -16.75 -30.00
C ASN A 24 19.24 -15.44 -29.19
N LYS A 25 19.07 -15.52 -27.86
CA LYS A 25 19.04 -14.35 -26.97
C LYS A 25 20.17 -14.44 -25.94
N THR A 26 20.83 -13.31 -25.70
CA THR A 26 21.82 -13.15 -24.63
C THR A 26 21.29 -12.16 -23.60
N ILE A 27 21.03 -12.63 -22.39
CA ILE A 27 20.46 -11.82 -21.31
C ILE A 27 21.56 -11.49 -20.31
N TYR A 28 21.81 -10.20 -20.10
CA TYR A 28 22.62 -9.65 -19.03
C TYR A 28 21.71 -9.12 -17.93
N ILE A 29 21.88 -9.58 -16.70
CA ILE A 29 21.06 -9.17 -15.54
C ILE A 29 21.95 -8.41 -14.58
N LEU A 30 21.72 -7.10 -14.49
CA LEU A 30 22.34 -6.21 -13.53
C LEU A 30 21.50 -6.15 -12.25
N GLY A 31 22.05 -6.67 -11.15
CA GLY A 31 21.47 -6.54 -9.83
C GLY A 31 21.82 -5.19 -9.21
N THR A 32 20.80 -4.39 -8.89
CA THR A 32 20.96 -3.04 -8.35
C THR A 32 20.52 -2.96 -6.90
N ALA A 33 21.20 -2.09 -6.15
CA ALA A 33 20.69 -1.58 -4.88
C ALA A 33 20.07 -0.22 -5.17
N HIS A 34 18.73 -0.10 -5.09
CA HIS A 34 17.91 1.05 -5.51
C HIS A 34 18.21 2.42 -4.85
N VAL A 35 19.26 2.49 -4.05
CA VAL A 35 19.73 3.65 -3.29
C VAL A 35 21.24 3.88 -3.44
N SER A 36 21.87 3.24 -4.42
CA SER A 36 23.32 3.30 -4.63
C SER A 36 23.67 4.14 -5.87
N LYS A 37 24.47 5.17 -5.67
CA LYS A 37 25.07 5.95 -6.77
C LYS A 37 25.88 5.05 -7.71
N LYS A 38 26.59 4.07 -7.13
CA LYS A 38 27.37 3.07 -7.87
C LYS A 38 26.49 2.29 -8.86
N SER A 39 25.28 1.86 -8.44
CA SER A 39 24.35 1.14 -9.34
C SER A 39 23.90 1.97 -10.55
N SER A 40 23.80 3.30 -10.42
CA SER A 40 23.49 4.20 -11.53
C SER A 40 24.67 4.35 -12.50
N GLU A 41 25.90 4.43 -11.97
CA GLU A 41 27.14 4.49 -12.75
C GLU A 41 27.37 3.17 -13.50
N ASP A 42 27.22 2.02 -12.82
CA ASP A 42 27.31 0.68 -13.42
C ASP A 42 26.30 0.50 -14.56
N THR A 43 25.06 0.96 -14.34
CA THR A 43 24.01 0.96 -15.37
C THR A 43 24.42 1.78 -16.60
N ALA A 44 24.92 3.00 -16.40
CA ALA A 44 25.36 3.86 -17.49
C ALA A 44 26.52 3.22 -18.28
N ASN A 45 27.51 2.68 -17.58
CA ASN A 45 28.69 2.06 -18.20
C ASN A 45 28.31 0.81 -19.00
N LEU A 46 27.49 -0.08 -18.42
CA LEU A 46 27.05 -1.31 -19.08
C LEU A 46 26.26 -1.05 -20.36
N ILE A 47 25.40 -0.02 -20.39
CA ILE A 47 24.66 0.34 -21.61
C ILE A 47 25.61 0.79 -22.73
N GLU A 48 26.65 1.57 -22.41
CA GLU A 48 27.62 2.04 -23.40
C GLU A 48 28.53 0.91 -23.93
N ILE A 49 28.90 -0.04 -23.05
CA ILE A 49 29.74 -1.19 -23.38
C ILE A 49 28.96 -2.24 -24.18
N LEU A 50 27.80 -2.68 -23.66
CA LEU A 50 27.05 -3.79 -24.24
C LEU A 50 26.27 -3.38 -25.49
N LYS A 51 25.87 -2.11 -25.59
CA LYS A 51 24.97 -1.58 -26.65
C LYS A 51 23.80 -2.54 -26.91
N PRO A 52 22.97 -2.82 -25.89
CA PRO A 52 21.95 -3.86 -25.97
C PRO A 52 20.86 -3.48 -26.98
N ASP A 53 20.25 -4.51 -27.59
CA ASP A 53 19.08 -4.37 -28.46
C ASP A 53 17.82 -4.01 -27.68
N TYR A 54 17.74 -4.46 -26.42
CA TYR A 54 16.63 -4.14 -25.51
C TYR A 54 17.14 -3.86 -24.09
N ILE A 55 16.50 -2.89 -23.42
CA ILE A 55 16.70 -2.67 -21.98
C ILE A 55 15.40 -3.03 -21.25
N ALA A 56 15.49 -3.96 -20.30
CA ALA A 56 14.38 -4.31 -19.43
C ALA A 56 14.60 -3.68 -18.04
N VAL A 57 13.58 -3.01 -17.49
CA VAL A 57 13.64 -2.38 -16.16
C VAL A 57 12.57 -2.96 -15.25
N GLU A 58 12.89 -3.19 -13.97
CA GLU A 58 11.93 -3.60 -12.94
C GLU A 58 11.00 -2.43 -12.54
N LEU A 59 10.22 -1.95 -13.51
CA LEU A 59 9.22 -0.89 -13.33
C LEU A 59 7.92 -1.29 -14.02
N ASP A 60 6.81 -0.90 -13.38
CA ASP A 60 5.51 -0.86 -14.04
C ASP A 60 5.30 0.52 -14.69
N GLU A 61 4.30 0.60 -15.57
CA GLU A 61 3.94 1.82 -16.31
C GLU A 61 3.70 3.02 -15.39
N ALA A 62 3.05 2.79 -14.26
CA ALA A 62 2.68 3.86 -13.35
C ALA A 62 3.92 4.44 -12.63
N ARG A 63 4.89 3.58 -12.27
CA ARG A 63 6.19 3.99 -11.71
C ARG A 63 7.10 4.64 -12.75
N TYR A 64 7.07 4.15 -14.00
CA TYR A 64 7.80 4.76 -15.11
C TYR A 64 7.41 6.24 -15.28
N HIS A 65 6.11 6.55 -15.31
CA HIS A 65 5.64 7.93 -15.41
C HIS A 65 5.99 8.78 -14.18
N SER A 66 5.95 8.19 -12.98
CA SER A 66 6.31 8.88 -11.73
C SER A 66 7.79 9.30 -11.70
N ILE A 67 8.71 8.42 -12.12
CA ILE A 67 10.16 8.68 -12.13
C ILE A 67 10.53 9.81 -13.10
N LEU A 68 9.79 9.96 -14.19
CA LEU A 68 10.04 10.99 -15.19
C LEU A 68 9.58 12.39 -14.75
N ASN A 69 9.01 12.55 -13.55
CA ASN A 69 8.56 13.85 -13.02
C ASN A 69 7.74 14.66 -14.04
N THR A 70 6.86 13.99 -14.77
CA THR A 70 5.97 14.63 -15.73
C THR A 70 4.97 15.54 -15.00
N ASN A 71 4.35 16.47 -15.74
CA ASN A 71 3.19 17.29 -15.28
C ASN A 71 2.06 16.45 -14.65
N GLU A 72 2.11 15.12 -14.80
CA GLU A 72 1.20 14.15 -14.20
C GLU A 72 1.40 14.00 -12.69
N ASN A 73 2.61 14.14 -12.15
CA ASN A 73 2.85 14.05 -10.70
C ASN A 73 2.14 15.18 -9.95
N GLU A 74 2.17 16.41 -10.48
CA GLU A 74 1.43 17.53 -9.89
C GLU A 74 -0.10 17.38 -10.04
N LYS A 75 -0.56 16.90 -11.20
CA LYS A 75 -1.97 16.58 -11.42
C LYS A 75 -2.45 15.48 -10.46
N TRP A 76 -1.61 14.48 -10.22
CA TRP A 76 -1.86 13.38 -9.30
C TRP A 76 -1.93 13.83 -7.85
N ARG A 77 -0.94 14.58 -7.38
CA ARG A 77 -0.90 15.13 -6.00
C ARG A 77 -2.11 16.01 -5.68
N ASN A 78 -2.65 16.68 -6.70
CA ASN A 78 -3.84 17.52 -6.58
C ASN A 78 -5.16 16.82 -6.87
N LEU A 79 -5.15 15.55 -7.27
CA LEU A 79 -6.36 14.78 -7.54
C LEU A 79 -7.17 14.57 -6.24
N ASP A 80 -8.48 14.73 -6.34
CA ASP A 80 -9.40 14.42 -5.24
C ASP A 80 -9.43 12.90 -5.00
N ILE A 81 -9.43 12.49 -3.74
CA ILE A 81 -9.39 11.07 -3.37
C ILE A 81 -10.62 10.33 -3.88
N ASP A 82 -11.81 10.94 -3.85
CA ASP A 82 -13.04 10.31 -4.33
C ASP A 82 -12.95 9.95 -5.82
N LYS A 83 -12.32 10.80 -6.63
CA LYS A 83 -12.03 10.53 -8.05
C LYS A 83 -11.00 9.42 -8.20
N ALA A 84 -9.92 9.45 -7.40
CA ALA A 84 -8.90 8.40 -7.43
C ALA A 84 -9.50 7.03 -7.09
N LEU A 85 -10.36 6.95 -6.07
CA LEU A 85 -11.05 5.72 -5.66
C LEU A 85 -12.03 5.23 -6.73
N LYS A 86 -12.86 6.13 -7.30
CA LYS A 86 -13.82 5.79 -8.37
C LYS A 86 -13.14 5.31 -9.66
N GLN A 87 -11.93 5.78 -9.94
CA GLN A 87 -11.11 5.33 -11.07
C GLN A 87 -10.36 4.01 -10.79
N GLY A 88 -10.57 3.37 -9.64
CA GLY A 88 -9.87 2.16 -9.24
C GLY A 88 -8.41 2.38 -8.82
N LYS A 89 -7.94 3.63 -8.72
CA LYS A 89 -6.55 4.02 -8.39
C LYS A 89 -6.27 4.07 -6.88
N ALA A 90 -7.16 3.48 -6.07
CA ALA A 90 -7.08 3.48 -4.61
C ALA A 90 -5.75 2.89 -4.12
N PHE A 91 -5.30 1.86 -4.80
CA PHE A 91 -4.08 1.18 -4.42
C PHE A 91 -2.84 1.93 -4.93
N PHE A 92 -2.86 2.42 -6.17
CA PHE A 92 -1.81 3.26 -6.73
C PHE A 92 -1.53 4.45 -5.82
N LEU A 93 -2.58 4.98 -5.19
CA LEU A 93 -2.45 5.98 -4.13
C LEU A 93 -1.66 5.52 -2.93
N ILE A 94 -2.03 4.39 -2.32
CA ILE A 94 -1.32 3.83 -1.17
C ILE A 94 0.17 3.65 -1.49
N ILE A 95 0.48 3.20 -2.69
CA ILE A 95 1.86 2.96 -3.11
C ILE A 95 2.62 4.24 -3.37
N ASN A 96 2.04 5.23 -4.03
CA ASN A 96 2.71 6.51 -4.19
C ASN A 96 3.00 7.15 -2.83
N ILE A 97 2.12 6.99 -1.84
CA ILE A 97 2.37 7.46 -0.48
C ILE A 97 3.57 6.73 0.14
N ILE A 98 3.59 5.39 0.07
CA ILE A 98 4.71 4.57 0.60
C ILE A 98 6.02 4.95 -0.09
N LEU A 99 6.03 5.02 -1.42
CA LEU A 99 7.19 5.35 -2.22
C LEU A 99 7.65 6.79 -1.98
N SER A 100 6.75 7.77 -1.96
CA SER A 100 7.06 9.17 -1.66
C SER A 100 7.67 9.32 -0.27
N ASN A 101 7.12 8.64 0.74
CA ASN A 101 7.65 8.71 2.11
C ASN A 101 9.03 8.05 2.22
N PHE A 102 9.22 6.90 1.58
CA PHE A 102 10.51 6.23 1.50
C PHE A 102 11.55 7.08 0.77
N GLN A 103 11.16 7.67 -0.38
CA GLN A 103 11.98 8.58 -1.16
C GLN A 103 12.39 9.83 -0.37
N LYS A 104 11.45 10.46 0.34
CA LYS A 104 11.74 11.60 1.22
C LYS A 104 12.70 11.24 2.35
N LYS A 105 12.51 10.08 2.99
CA LYS A 105 13.38 9.60 4.08
C LYS A 105 14.81 9.37 3.59
N LEU A 106 14.96 8.70 2.45
CA LEU A 106 16.26 8.42 1.85
C LEU A 106 16.96 9.67 1.31
N ALA A 107 16.21 10.59 0.69
CA ALA A 107 16.75 11.87 0.22
C ALA A 107 17.29 12.71 1.39
N LYS A 108 16.62 12.68 2.54
CA LYS A 108 17.03 13.41 3.76
C LYS A 108 18.26 12.82 4.44
N GLU A 109 18.47 11.51 4.35
CA GLU A 109 19.56 10.80 5.03
C GLU A 109 20.79 10.56 4.14
N GLN A 110 20.64 10.41 2.82
CA GLN A 110 21.72 9.99 1.92
C GLN A 110 21.99 10.96 0.75
N GLY A 111 21.17 11.99 0.53
CA GLY A 111 21.34 12.93 -0.59
C GLY A 111 21.16 12.31 -1.99
N ILE A 112 20.80 11.03 -2.08
CA ILE A 112 20.58 10.27 -3.31
C ILE A 112 19.06 10.05 -3.48
N LYS A 113 18.54 10.24 -4.70
CA LYS A 113 17.13 9.98 -5.00
C LYS A 113 16.95 8.48 -5.32
N PRO A 114 16.05 7.76 -4.64
CA PRO A 114 15.84 6.34 -4.92
C PRO A 114 15.32 6.11 -6.35
N GLY A 115 15.79 5.05 -7.00
CA GLY A 115 15.44 4.76 -8.40
C GLY A 115 16.25 5.54 -9.44
N GLU A 116 17.38 6.14 -9.04
CA GLU A 116 18.26 6.85 -9.98
C GLU A 116 18.85 5.91 -11.03
N GLU A 117 19.14 4.66 -10.69
CA GLU A 117 19.59 3.63 -11.64
C GLU A 117 18.56 3.36 -12.74
N MET A 118 17.28 3.23 -12.37
CA MET A 118 16.19 3.02 -13.32
C MET A 118 15.96 4.26 -14.19
N LYS A 119 16.06 5.45 -13.59
CA LYS A 119 15.98 6.71 -14.33
C LYS A 119 17.10 6.84 -15.35
N THR A 120 18.34 6.51 -14.96
CA THR A 120 19.49 6.50 -15.86
C THR A 120 19.28 5.54 -17.02
N ALA A 121 18.78 4.33 -16.76
CA ALA A 121 18.43 3.35 -17.79
C ALA A 121 17.42 3.92 -18.80
N ILE A 122 16.31 4.51 -18.31
CA ILE A 122 15.28 5.10 -19.17
C ILE A 122 15.85 6.24 -20.05
N LEU A 123 16.64 7.13 -19.47
CA LEU A 123 17.21 8.27 -20.18
C LEU A 123 18.24 7.83 -21.23
N LYS A 124 19.09 6.85 -20.91
CA LYS A 124 20.07 6.28 -21.84
C LYS A 124 19.41 5.49 -22.96
N ALA A 125 18.39 4.68 -22.64
CA ALA A 125 17.58 3.97 -23.63
C ALA A 125 16.99 4.95 -24.65
N LYS A 126 16.39 6.05 -24.17
CA LYS A 126 15.86 7.11 -25.03
C LYS A 126 16.95 7.81 -25.86
N LYS A 127 18.11 8.09 -25.26
CA LYS A 127 19.24 8.74 -25.96
C LYS A 127 19.77 7.89 -27.11
N HIS A 128 19.85 6.57 -26.91
CA HIS A 128 20.40 5.62 -27.87
C HIS A 128 19.33 4.95 -28.75
N ASN A 129 18.06 5.38 -28.65
CA ASN A 129 16.90 4.77 -29.32
C ASN A 129 16.77 3.25 -29.09
N ILE A 130 17.14 2.79 -27.90
CA ILE A 130 17.00 1.39 -27.50
C ILE A 130 15.58 1.17 -26.96
N PRO A 131 14.82 0.20 -27.49
CA PRO A 131 13.52 -0.19 -26.95
C PRO A 131 13.57 -0.57 -25.46
N LEU A 132 12.58 -0.08 -24.70
CA LEU A 132 12.46 -0.33 -23.27
C LEU A 132 11.34 -1.34 -22.98
N ILE A 133 11.63 -2.34 -22.16
CA ILE A 133 10.66 -3.31 -21.63
C ILE A 133 10.40 -2.96 -20.16
N LEU A 134 9.14 -2.66 -19.85
CA LEU A 134 8.68 -2.51 -18.46
C LEU A 134 8.38 -3.90 -17.89
N ALA A 135 9.33 -4.44 -17.14
CA ALA A 135 9.35 -5.84 -16.78
C ALA A 135 8.62 -6.15 -15.46
N ASP A 136 8.02 -5.18 -14.78
CA ASP A 136 7.37 -5.43 -13.50
C ASP A 136 5.84 -5.49 -13.59
N ARG A 137 5.26 -6.30 -12.70
CA ARG A 137 3.82 -6.40 -12.48
C ARG A 137 3.34 -5.12 -11.81
N LYS A 138 2.10 -4.71 -12.13
CA LYS A 138 1.41 -3.66 -11.35
C LYS A 138 1.50 -4.01 -9.88
N ILE A 139 2.19 -3.16 -9.12
CA ILE A 139 2.44 -3.42 -7.70
C ILE A 139 1.12 -3.55 -6.90
N GLU A 140 0.04 -2.96 -7.44
CA GLU A 140 -1.40 -3.25 -7.20
C GLU A 140 -1.72 -4.70 -6.97
N THR A 141 -1.47 -5.47 -8.01
CA THR A 141 -1.80 -6.87 -8.07
C THR A 141 -0.91 -7.63 -7.11
N THR A 142 0.38 -7.28 -7.05
CA THR A 142 1.37 -7.89 -6.15
C THR A 142 0.95 -7.85 -4.69
N LEU A 143 0.72 -6.67 -4.12
CA LEU A 143 0.39 -6.58 -2.69
C LEU A 143 -1.04 -7.07 -2.41
N LYS A 144 -2.01 -6.85 -3.30
CA LYS A 144 -3.38 -7.36 -3.09
C LYS A 144 -3.39 -8.89 -3.01
N ARG A 145 -2.68 -9.57 -3.93
CA ARG A 145 -2.54 -11.04 -3.89
C ARG A 145 -1.85 -11.50 -2.61
N ALA A 146 -0.74 -10.87 -2.22
CA ALA A 146 -0.02 -11.23 -1.00
C ALA A 146 -0.87 -11.03 0.26
N TRP A 147 -1.70 -9.99 0.29
CA TRP A 147 -2.60 -9.73 1.39
C TRP A 147 -3.77 -10.71 1.45
N ILE A 148 -4.29 -11.17 0.31
CA ILE A 148 -5.39 -12.14 0.28
C ILE A 148 -4.89 -13.56 0.59
N SER A 149 -3.64 -13.89 0.24
CA SER A 149 -3.08 -15.23 0.41
C SER A 149 -2.83 -15.64 1.87
N ILE A 150 -2.80 -14.67 2.81
CA ILE A 150 -2.52 -14.94 4.22
C ILE A 150 -3.75 -14.91 5.15
N PRO A 151 -3.81 -15.81 6.16
CA PRO A 151 -4.79 -15.78 7.24
C PRO A 151 -4.76 -14.48 8.06
N ILE A 152 -5.84 -14.23 8.82
CA ILE A 152 -5.97 -12.99 9.60
C ILE A 152 -4.95 -12.88 10.74
N PHE A 153 -4.51 -14.01 11.29
CA PHE A 153 -3.50 -14.05 12.35
C PHE A 153 -2.11 -13.64 11.85
N GLU A 154 -1.71 -14.12 10.67
CA GLU A 154 -0.46 -13.70 10.02
C GLU A 154 -0.47 -12.21 9.68
N LYS A 155 -1.61 -11.66 9.26
CA LYS A 155 -1.78 -10.21 9.05
C LYS A 155 -1.51 -9.42 10.33
N ALA A 156 -2.06 -9.88 11.47
CA ALA A 156 -1.85 -9.24 12.75
C ALA A 156 -0.37 -9.28 13.16
N LYS A 157 0.33 -10.39 12.90
CA LYS A 157 1.77 -10.52 13.16
C LYS A 157 2.59 -9.52 12.32
N ILE A 158 2.33 -9.44 11.00
CA ILE A 158 3.01 -8.47 10.11
C ILE A 158 2.77 -7.03 10.59
N ILE A 159 1.51 -6.68 10.91
CA ILE A 159 1.17 -5.35 11.40
C ILE A 159 1.94 -5.06 12.69
N SER A 160 1.96 -6.00 13.65
CA SER A 160 2.71 -5.86 14.89
C SER A 160 4.20 -5.64 14.64
N SER A 161 4.83 -6.44 13.77
CA SER A 161 6.25 -6.31 13.45
C SER A 161 6.58 -4.97 12.80
N LEU A 162 5.71 -4.47 11.91
CA LEU A 162 5.88 -3.14 11.30
C LEU A 162 5.79 -2.01 12.33
N PHE A 163 4.86 -2.10 13.30
CA PHE A 163 4.77 -1.13 14.39
C PHE A 163 6.04 -1.14 15.28
N SER A 164 6.59 -2.32 15.57
CA SER A 164 7.86 -2.42 16.32
C SER A 164 9.03 -1.77 15.58
N LEU A 165 9.07 -1.86 14.25
CA LEU A 165 10.10 -1.20 13.43
C LEU A 165 9.95 0.33 13.38
N THR A 166 8.74 0.86 13.57
CA THR A 166 8.49 2.32 13.59
C THR A 166 8.79 2.97 14.94
N ASP A 167 8.64 2.23 16.04
CA ASP A 167 8.94 2.71 17.40
C ASP A 167 10.42 2.54 17.79
N ALA A 168 11.16 1.68 17.08
CA ALA A 168 12.60 1.61 17.21
C ALA A 168 13.21 2.92 16.70
N LYS A 169 13.79 3.72 17.60
CA LYS A 169 14.73 4.78 17.22
C LYS A 169 15.91 4.10 16.53
N ILE A 170 15.83 3.98 15.20
CA ILE A 170 16.88 3.38 14.40
C ILE A 170 18.13 4.22 14.62
N THR A 171 19.10 3.67 15.35
CA THR A 171 20.38 4.31 15.60
C THR A 171 21.19 4.35 14.31
N LYS A 172 22.09 5.33 14.16
CA LYS A 172 22.97 5.42 12.98
C LYS A 172 23.73 4.11 12.73
N ASP A 173 24.09 3.40 13.79
CA ASP A 173 24.78 2.10 13.73
C ASP A 173 23.90 0.96 13.18
N GLU A 174 22.58 0.98 13.43
CA GLU A 174 21.65 0.02 12.83
C GLU A 174 21.41 0.31 11.35
N ILE A 175 21.36 1.59 10.97
CA ILE A 175 21.31 2.00 9.55
C ILE A 175 22.59 1.58 8.83
N GLU A 176 23.74 1.69 9.48
CA GLU A 176 25.03 1.29 8.92
C GLU A 176 25.15 -0.22 8.73
N LYS A 177 24.61 -1.02 9.67
CA LYS A 177 24.42 -2.46 9.46
C LYS A 177 23.46 -2.77 8.31
N LEU A 178 22.41 -1.96 8.11
CA LEU A 178 21.49 -2.09 6.97
C LEU A 178 22.11 -1.69 5.62
N LYS A 179 23.24 -0.94 5.61
CA LYS A 179 23.99 -0.60 4.39
C LYS A 179 24.77 -1.79 3.83
N GLU A 180 25.03 -2.82 4.64
CA GLU A 180 25.61 -4.05 4.13
C GLU A 180 24.56 -4.78 3.28
N GLN A 181 24.95 -5.14 2.05
CA GLN A 181 24.09 -5.84 1.07
C GLN A 181 23.42 -7.10 1.66
N ASP A 182 23.99 -7.67 2.72
CA ASP A 182 23.49 -8.85 3.43
C ASP A 182 22.40 -8.58 4.47
N ALA A 183 22.25 -7.37 5.01
CA ALA A 183 21.30 -7.13 6.11
C ALA A 183 19.84 -7.06 5.64
N LEU A 184 19.58 -6.38 4.51
CA LEU A 184 18.27 -6.43 3.86
C LEU A 184 17.92 -7.84 3.39
N SER A 185 18.92 -8.56 2.85
CA SER A 185 18.77 -9.94 2.43
C SER A 185 18.41 -10.85 3.61
N LYS A 186 19.04 -10.69 4.78
CA LYS A 186 18.73 -11.43 6.01
C LYS A 186 17.33 -11.14 6.56
N ILE A 187 16.91 -9.88 6.58
CA ILE A 187 15.53 -9.52 7.01
C ILE A 187 14.51 -10.13 6.05
N MET A 188 14.77 -10.07 4.74
CA MET A 188 13.92 -10.68 3.73
C MET A 188 13.93 -12.21 3.86
N GLU A 189 15.04 -12.83 4.24
CA GLU A 189 15.17 -14.26 4.47
C GLU A 189 14.41 -14.71 5.74
N GLU A 190 14.50 -13.96 6.83
CA GLU A 190 13.75 -14.21 8.07
C GLU A 190 12.25 -14.07 7.83
N LEU A 191 11.82 -12.98 7.18
CA LEU A 191 10.41 -12.79 6.79
C LEU A 191 9.93 -13.89 5.84
N SER A 192 10.81 -14.34 4.93
CA SER A 192 10.54 -15.44 4.01
C SER A 192 10.35 -16.78 4.72
N LYS A 193 11.09 -17.04 5.80
CA LYS A 193 10.95 -18.23 6.64
C LYS A 193 9.68 -18.17 7.48
N GLU A 194 9.38 -17.01 8.04
CA GLU A 194 8.20 -16.83 8.89
C GLU A 194 6.88 -16.86 8.11
N ILE A 195 6.86 -16.32 6.87
CA ILE A 195 5.63 -16.19 6.08
C ILE A 195 5.88 -16.65 4.62
N PRO A 196 6.01 -17.97 4.37
CA PRO A 196 6.37 -18.51 3.06
C PRO A 196 5.39 -18.15 1.94
N LYS A 197 4.10 -18.01 2.29
CA LYS A 197 3.06 -17.57 1.34
C LYS A 197 3.25 -16.14 0.86
N VAL A 198 3.79 -15.25 1.71
CA VAL A 198 4.08 -13.86 1.32
C VAL A 198 5.29 -13.82 0.43
N LYS A 199 6.37 -14.56 0.76
CA LYS A 199 7.53 -14.72 -0.12
C LYS A 199 7.11 -15.19 -1.51
N LYS A 200 6.32 -16.27 -1.56
CA LYS A 200 5.85 -16.85 -2.82
C LYS A 200 5.17 -15.80 -3.70
N VAL A 201 4.30 -14.97 -3.13
CA VAL A 201 3.52 -14.00 -3.91
C VAL A 201 4.27 -12.70 -4.20
N LEU A 202 5.09 -12.20 -3.27
CA LEU A 202 5.82 -10.94 -3.42
C LEU A 202 7.12 -11.09 -4.23
N ILE A 203 7.76 -12.25 -4.14
CA ILE A 203 9.07 -12.51 -4.71
C ILE A 203 8.96 -13.57 -5.81
N ASP A 204 8.63 -14.83 -5.49
CA ASP A 204 8.74 -15.91 -6.50
C ASP A 204 7.79 -15.70 -7.70
N GLU A 205 6.52 -15.36 -7.48
CA GLU A 205 5.56 -15.00 -8.56
C GLU A 205 6.00 -13.75 -9.34
N ARG A 206 6.68 -12.82 -8.66
CA ARG A 206 7.15 -11.58 -9.26
C ARG A 206 8.38 -11.85 -10.14
N ASP A 207 9.29 -12.71 -9.71
CA ASP A 207 10.43 -13.19 -10.49
C ASP A 207 9.97 -13.87 -11.77
N GLU A 208 8.93 -14.70 -11.69
CA GLU A 208 8.33 -15.34 -12.86
C GLU A 208 7.77 -14.29 -13.83
N PHE A 209 7.01 -13.32 -13.34
CA PHE A 209 6.48 -12.23 -14.18
C PHE A 209 7.61 -11.44 -14.86
N ILE A 210 8.62 -11.03 -14.10
CA ILE A 210 9.78 -10.29 -14.60
C ILE A 210 10.53 -11.11 -15.65
N THR A 211 10.77 -12.39 -15.37
CA THR A 211 11.45 -13.29 -16.30
C THR A 211 10.69 -13.40 -17.62
N ASN A 212 9.35 -13.57 -17.56
CA ASN A 212 8.53 -13.64 -18.75
C ASN A 212 8.61 -12.35 -19.58
N LYS A 213 8.60 -11.18 -18.93
CA LYS A 213 8.74 -9.89 -19.62
C LYS A 213 10.11 -9.70 -20.25
N ILE A 214 11.20 -10.07 -19.57
CA ILE A 214 12.55 -10.02 -20.15
C ILE A 214 12.63 -10.86 -21.43
N LEU A 215 11.96 -12.02 -21.47
CA LEU A 215 11.95 -12.91 -22.63
C LEU A 215 11.20 -12.36 -23.85
N GLU A 216 10.44 -11.26 -23.74
CA GLU A 216 9.78 -10.58 -24.86
C GLU A 216 10.79 -9.88 -25.80
N GLY A 217 11.97 -9.48 -25.28
CA GLY A 217 13.04 -8.87 -26.09
C GLY A 217 13.77 -9.86 -26.98
N GLU A 218 14.57 -9.37 -27.92
CA GLU A 218 15.39 -10.19 -28.84
C GLU A 218 16.86 -9.75 -28.80
N GLY A 219 17.78 -10.58 -29.30
CA GLY A 219 19.21 -10.25 -29.36
C GLY A 219 19.87 -10.13 -27.98
N ILE A 220 20.59 -9.03 -27.76
CA ILE A 220 21.26 -8.69 -26.50
C ILE A 220 20.29 -7.88 -25.63
N ILE A 221 19.94 -8.43 -24.47
CA ILE A 221 19.00 -7.82 -23.53
C ILE A 221 19.75 -7.47 -22.25
N LEU A 222 19.66 -6.21 -21.81
CA LEU A 222 20.14 -5.79 -20.50
C LEU A 222 18.95 -5.60 -19.56
N ALA A 223 18.78 -6.51 -18.61
CA ALA A 223 17.79 -6.44 -17.55
C ALA A 223 18.37 -5.79 -16.29
N ILE A 224 17.75 -4.71 -15.84
CA ILE A 224 18.13 -3.94 -14.65
C ILE A 224 17.05 -4.18 -13.61
N VAL A 225 17.41 -4.92 -12.56
CA VAL A 225 16.50 -5.40 -11.52
C VAL A 225 17.10 -5.17 -10.14
N GLY A 226 16.29 -5.23 -9.09
CA GLY A 226 16.78 -5.25 -7.71
C GLY A 226 17.59 -6.52 -7.45
N ALA A 227 18.67 -6.40 -6.68
CA ALA A 227 19.58 -7.52 -6.39
C ALA A 227 18.88 -8.77 -5.82
N GLY A 228 17.79 -8.59 -5.07
CA GLY A 228 16.97 -9.68 -4.52
C GLY A 228 16.27 -10.55 -5.55
N HIS A 229 16.04 -10.04 -6.78
CA HIS A 229 15.34 -10.77 -7.86
C HIS A 229 16.28 -11.57 -8.77
N VAL A 230 17.59 -11.26 -8.77
CA VAL A 230 18.56 -11.84 -9.71
C VAL A 230 18.60 -13.36 -9.62
N SER A 231 18.69 -13.92 -8.41
CA SER A 231 18.78 -15.38 -8.20
C SER A 231 17.51 -16.12 -8.63
N GLY A 232 16.34 -15.53 -8.36
CA GLY A 232 15.04 -16.08 -8.75
C GLY A 232 14.80 -16.05 -10.25
N ILE A 233 15.20 -14.95 -10.93
CA ILE A 233 15.15 -14.84 -12.39
C ILE A 233 16.09 -15.85 -13.04
N MET A 234 17.35 -15.95 -12.59
CA MET A 234 18.32 -16.91 -13.12
C MET A 234 17.85 -18.35 -12.99
N ARG A 235 17.25 -18.71 -11.83
CA ARG A 235 16.62 -20.02 -11.62
C ARG A 235 15.48 -20.25 -12.61
N THR A 236 14.60 -19.28 -12.77
CA THR A 236 13.43 -19.39 -13.66
C THR A 236 13.85 -19.51 -15.13
N LEU A 237 14.84 -18.73 -15.59
CA LEU A 237 15.42 -18.84 -16.93
C LEU A 237 16.00 -20.23 -17.20
N LYS A 238 16.67 -20.83 -16.20
CA LYS A 238 17.21 -22.20 -16.28
C LYS A 238 16.11 -23.25 -16.34
N GLU A 239 15.02 -23.08 -15.61
CA GLU A 239 13.87 -23.99 -15.66
C GLU A 239 13.16 -23.92 -17.02
N ILE A 240 13.02 -22.73 -17.59
CA ILE A 240 12.44 -22.52 -18.92
C ILE A 240 13.32 -23.11 -20.01
N SER A 241 14.65 -22.88 -19.97
CA SER A 241 15.57 -23.42 -20.98
C SER A 241 15.62 -24.95 -20.99
N GLN A 242 15.24 -25.58 -19.86
CA GLN A 242 15.12 -27.03 -19.72
C GLN A 242 13.71 -27.55 -20.03
N ASN A 243 12.80 -26.71 -20.54
CA ASN A 243 11.38 -27.03 -20.76
C ASN A 243 10.65 -27.57 -19.52
N LYS A 244 11.12 -27.22 -18.31
CA LYS A 244 10.53 -27.68 -17.03
C LYS A 244 9.42 -26.76 -16.52
N LYS A 245 9.28 -25.57 -17.09
CA LYS A 245 8.37 -24.53 -16.60
C LYS A 245 7.79 -23.72 -17.74
N ILE A 246 6.48 -23.50 -17.68
CA ILE A 246 5.73 -22.60 -18.56
C ILE A 246 5.07 -21.56 -17.64
N ILE A 247 5.32 -20.28 -17.89
CA ILE A 247 4.77 -19.20 -17.06
C ILE A 247 3.38 -18.83 -17.59
N ASN A 248 2.37 -18.88 -16.71
CA ASN A 248 1.04 -18.41 -17.02
C ASN A 248 0.83 -16.99 -16.45
N VAL A 249 1.09 -15.98 -17.27
CA VAL A 249 1.00 -14.57 -16.86
C VAL A 249 -0.41 -14.19 -16.42
N GLU A 250 -1.45 -14.71 -17.08
CA GLU A 250 -2.85 -14.37 -16.76
C GLU A 250 -3.24 -14.81 -15.33
N GLU A 251 -2.68 -15.92 -14.86
CA GLU A 251 -2.92 -16.41 -13.50
C GLU A 251 -2.21 -15.53 -12.45
N LEU A 252 -1.02 -15.02 -12.77
CA LEU A 252 -0.24 -14.11 -11.93
C LEU A 252 -0.91 -12.74 -11.80
N GLU A 253 -1.81 -12.39 -12.73
CA GLU A 253 -2.57 -11.14 -12.73
C GLU A 253 -3.94 -11.21 -12.05
N LYS A 254 -4.57 -12.39 -11.95
CA LYS A 254 -5.90 -12.54 -11.34
C LYS A 254 -5.87 -12.31 -9.82
N ILE A 255 -6.89 -11.66 -9.26
CA ILE A 255 -7.02 -11.47 -7.81
C ILE A 255 -7.97 -12.55 -7.24
N PRO A 256 -7.53 -13.37 -6.27
CA PRO A 256 -8.37 -14.42 -5.70
C PRO A 256 -9.56 -13.84 -4.91
N LYS A 257 -10.73 -14.52 -4.98
CA LYS A 257 -11.96 -14.10 -4.29
C LYS A 257 -11.88 -14.35 -2.78
N LYS A 258 -12.51 -13.46 -1.99
CA LYS A 258 -12.49 -13.52 -0.52
C LYS A 258 -13.58 -14.47 0.01
N HIS A 259 -13.26 -15.29 1.01
CA HIS A 259 -14.22 -16.16 1.68
C HIS A 259 -15.07 -15.45 2.74
N PHE A 260 -16.17 -16.13 3.13
CA PHE A 260 -17.23 -15.70 4.04
C PHE A 260 -16.72 -15.21 5.41
N SER A 261 -17.41 -14.23 6.01
CA SER A 261 -16.99 -13.60 7.27
C SER A 261 -18.07 -13.77 8.35
N PHE A 262 -17.75 -14.58 9.38
CA PHE A 262 -18.62 -14.83 10.55
C PHE A 262 -18.98 -13.54 11.32
N SER A 263 -18.10 -12.53 11.29
CA SER A 263 -18.37 -11.20 11.87
C SER A 263 -19.59 -10.52 11.25
N LYS A 264 -19.90 -10.78 9.97
CA LYS A 264 -21.14 -10.34 9.32
C LYS A 264 -22.37 -10.86 10.05
N VAL A 265 -22.43 -12.16 10.25
CA VAL A 265 -23.58 -12.81 10.90
C VAL A 265 -23.80 -12.26 12.32
N LEU A 266 -22.75 -12.17 13.14
CA LEU A 266 -22.86 -11.68 14.51
C LEU A 266 -23.39 -10.24 14.61
N SER A 267 -22.93 -9.36 13.72
CA SER A 267 -23.37 -7.96 13.73
C SER A 267 -24.85 -7.78 13.35
N TYR A 268 -25.37 -8.61 12.43
CA TYR A 268 -26.79 -8.60 12.08
C TYR A 268 -27.65 -9.12 13.24
N LEU A 269 -27.19 -10.14 13.97
CA LEU A 269 -27.89 -10.64 15.16
C LEU A 269 -28.03 -9.55 16.25
N ILE A 270 -26.99 -8.76 16.48
CA ILE A 270 -27.04 -7.64 17.45
C ILE A 270 -28.02 -6.54 17.01
N ALA A 271 -28.00 -6.15 15.74
CA ALA A 271 -28.93 -5.15 15.23
C ALA A 271 -30.39 -5.62 15.33
N ILE A 272 -30.66 -6.87 14.94
CA ILE A 272 -31.99 -7.47 15.02
C ILE A 272 -32.48 -7.55 16.47
N SER A 273 -31.62 -7.90 17.43
CA SER A 273 -32.02 -7.99 18.84
C SER A 273 -32.42 -6.63 19.42
N ILE A 274 -31.72 -5.55 19.06
CA ILE A 274 -32.09 -4.20 19.51
C ILE A 274 -33.44 -3.76 18.92
N ILE A 275 -33.69 -4.04 17.63
CA ILE A 275 -34.98 -3.76 16.99
C ILE A 275 -36.10 -4.54 17.69
N LEU A 276 -35.87 -5.83 17.98
CA LEU A 276 -36.83 -6.66 18.71
C LEU A 276 -37.13 -6.12 20.11
N LEU A 277 -36.15 -5.59 20.84
CA LEU A 277 -36.37 -4.95 22.14
C LEU A 277 -37.21 -3.68 22.05
N ILE A 278 -37.01 -2.88 21.00
CA ILE A 278 -37.82 -1.69 20.74
C ILE A 278 -39.26 -2.11 20.45
N VAL A 279 -39.47 -3.08 19.55
CA VAL A 279 -40.81 -3.57 19.17
C VAL A 279 -41.51 -4.24 20.35
N SER A 280 -40.81 -5.07 21.13
CA SER A 280 -41.40 -5.76 22.29
C SER A 280 -41.85 -4.77 23.37
N SER A 281 -41.18 -3.63 23.50
CA SER A 281 -41.60 -2.56 24.43
C SER A 281 -43.00 -2.02 24.11
N PHE A 282 -43.36 -1.91 22.83
CA PHE A 282 -44.71 -1.50 22.42
C PHE A 282 -45.76 -2.56 22.77
N TYR A 283 -45.41 -3.83 22.62
CA TYR A 283 -46.34 -4.95 22.85
C TYR A 283 -46.58 -5.22 24.34
N PHE A 284 -45.53 -5.27 25.17
CA PHE A 284 -45.63 -5.72 26.56
C PHE A 284 -45.90 -4.62 27.59
N LYS A 285 -45.50 -3.37 27.32
CA LYS A 285 -45.57 -2.26 28.29
C LYS A 285 -46.39 -1.05 27.80
N GLY A 286 -46.92 -1.09 26.58
CA GLY A 286 -47.77 -0.05 25.99
C GLY A 286 -47.01 1.12 25.35
N PHE A 287 -47.75 2.00 24.67
CA PHE A 287 -47.21 3.07 23.84
C PHE A 287 -46.38 4.10 24.62
N ASP A 288 -46.86 4.57 25.77
CA ASP A 288 -46.18 5.63 26.53
C ASP A 288 -44.79 5.20 27.01
N PHE A 289 -44.68 3.95 27.49
CA PHE A 289 -43.41 3.38 27.91
C PHE A 289 -42.44 3.22 26.73
N ALA A 290 -42.93 2.64 25.63
CA ALA A 290 -42.12 2.41 24.44
C ALA A 290 -41.64 3.72 23.81
N TYR A 291 -42.52 4.71 23.69
CA TYR A 291 -42.19 6.04 23.18
C TYR A 291 -41.16 6.75 24.07
N LYS A 292 -41.29 6.68 25.40
CA LYS A 292 -40.31 7.24 26.34
C LYS A 292 -38.92 6.62 26.15
N ASN A 293 -38.84 5.29 26.05
CA ASN A 293 -37.55 4.61 25.86
C ASN A 293 -36.96 4.87 24.47
N LEU A 294 -37.78 4.92 23.42
CA LEU A 294 -37.34 5.30 22.08
C LEU A 294 -36.81 6.74 22.05
N LYS A 295 -37.48 7.67 22.73
CA LYS A 295 -37.00 9.06 22.87
C LYS A 295 -35.66 9.11 23.59
N LEU A 296 -35.48 8.34 24.67
CA LEU A 296 -34.21 8.25 25.39
C LEU A 296 -33.10 7.61 24.53
N TRP A 297 -33.41 6.61 23.71
CA TRP A 297 -32.48 6.03 22.74
C TRP A 297 -32.00 7.06 21.72
N ILE A 298 -32.93 7.82 21.13
CA ILE A 298 -32.64 8.87 20.15
C ILE A 298 -31.77 9.94 20.80
N ILE A 299 -32.18 10.49 21.95
CA ILE A 299 -31.44 11.55 22.65
C ILE A 299 -30.04 11.09 23.01
N SER A 300 -29.88 9.88 23.55
CA SER A 300 -28.57 9.35 23.96
C SER A 300 -27.61 9.26 22.77
N ASN A 301 -28.05 8.65 21.66
CA ASN A 301 -27.25 8.54 20.44
C ASN A 301 -26.90 9.93 19.87
N SER A 302 -27.90 10.78 19.66
CA SER A 302 -27.72 12.11 19.09
C SER A 302 -26.81 13.01 19.93
N LEU A 303 -26.92 12.97 21.26
CA LEU A 303 -26.15 13.83 22.16
C LEU A 303 -24.66 13.51 22.12
N PHE A 304 -24.28 12.24 22.33
CA PHE A 304 -22.87 11.87 22.40
C PHE A 304 -22.16 11.99 21.04
N SER A 305 -22.82 11.58 19.94
CA SER A 305 -22.28 11.79 18.59
C SER A 305 -22.19 13.27 18.21
N GLY A 306 -23.18 14.08 18.60
CA GLY A 306 -23.18 15.53 18.40
C GLY A 306 -22.03 16.21 19.12
N ILE A 307 -21.86 15.96 20.43
CA ILE A 307 -20.75 16.49 21.23
C ILE A 307 -19.41 16.11 20.62
N ALA A 308 -19.22 14.84 20.24
CA ALA A 308 -17.98 14.38 19.61
C ALA A 308 -17.68 15.15 18.32
N SER A 309 -18.68 15.37 17.46
CA SER A 309 -18.51 16.11 16.20
C SER A 309 -18.20 17.60 16.43
N ILE A 310 -18.79 18.23 17.45
CA ILE A 310 -18.57 19.64 17.83
C ILE A 310 -17.15 19.82 18.38
N LEU A 311 -16.69 18.93 19.27
CA LEU A 311 -15.35 19.00 19.85
C LEU A 311 -14.24 18.94 18.79
N LEU A 312 -14.49 18.20 17.71
CA LEU A 312 -13.57 18.10 16.56
C LEU A 312 -13.67 19.30 15.59
N LYS A 313 -14.54 20.27 15.88
CA LYS A 313 -14.81 21.44 15.02
C LYS A 313 -15.17 21.02 13.59
N SER A 314 -15.98 19.97 13.47
CA SER A 314 -16.47 19.46 12.19
C SER A 314 -17.33 20.52 11.49
N HIS A 315 -17.51 20.38 10.17
CA HIS A 315 -18.41 21.26 9.44
C HIS A 315 -19.85 21.18 10.00
N PRO A 316 -20.65 22.27 10.01
CA PRO A 316 -22.02 22.25 10.54
C PRO A 316 -22.91 21.14 9.95
N LEU A 317 -22.79 20.87 8.64
CA LEU A 317 -23.51 19.75 8.00
C LEU A 317 -23.05 18.37 8.50
N THR A 318 -21.76 18.22 8.83
CA THR A 318 -21.21 17.00 9.45
C THR A 318 -21.78 16.80 10.85
N ILE A 319 -21.90 17.88 11.64
CA ILE A 319 -22.49 17.86 12.98
C ILE A 319 -23.97 17.45 12.89
N LEU A 320 -24.73 18.06 11.98
CA LEU A 320 -26.13 17.73 11.76
C LEU A 320 -26.30 16.26 11.34
N THR A 321 -25.44 15.78 10.45
CA THR A 321 -25.41 14.38 10.01
C THR A 321 -25.13 13.43 11.17
N ALA A 322 -24.19 13.78 12.06
CA ALA A 322 -23.91 12.97 13.24
C ALA A 322 -25.10 12.91 14.21
N ILE A 323 -25.77 14.04 14.48
CA ILE A 323 -26.91 14.14 15.40
C ILE A 323 -28.11 13.35 14.87
N ILE A 324 -28.48 13.55 13.61
CA ILE A 324 -29.66 12.91 13.00
C ILE A 324 -29.37 11.46 12.64
N GLY A 325 -28.16 11.16 12.16
CA GLY A 325 -27.77 9.83 11.73
C GLY A 325 -27.54 8.86 12.88
N SER A 326 -27.08 9.34 14.05
CA SER A 326 -26.66 8.46 15.15
C SER A 326 -27.72 7.43 15.61
N PRO A 327 -28.98 7.82 15.84
CA PRO A 327 -30.02 6.88 16.25
C PRO A 327 -30.37 5.82 15.19
N ILE A 328 -30.08 6.10 13.92
CA ILE A 328 -30.42 5.24 12.77
C ILE A 328 -29.26 4.30 12.48
N PHE A 329 -28.07 4.86 12.28
CA PHE A 329 -26.88 4.09 11.90
C PHE A 329 -26.34 3.22 13.05
N SER A 330 -26.69 3.51 14.32
CA SER A 330 -26.43 2.59 15.43
C SER A 330 -27.15 1.24 15.30
N LEU A 331 -28.23 1.18 14.52
CA LEU A 331 -28.99 -0.04 14.23
C LEU A 331 -28.56 -0.72 12.92
N ILE A 332 -27.62 -0.14 12.17
CA ILE A 332 -27.17 -0.68 10.88
C ILE A 332 -25.78 -1.31 11.06
N PRO A 333 -25.65 -2.63 10.89
CA PRO A 333 -24.36 -3.28 10.90
C PRO A 333 -23.40 -2.72 9.84
N PHE A 334 -22.12 -2.60 10.18
CA PHE A 334 -21.03 -2.13 9.30
C PHE A 334 -21.05 -0.66 8.87
N ILE A 335 -22.17 0.05 9.02
CA ILE A 335 -22.28 1.46 8.65
C ILE A 335 -22.45 2.27 9.93
N GLY A 336 -21.34 2.75 10.47
CA GLY A 336 -21.34 3.59 11.67
C GLY A 336 -21.67 5.05 11.34
N THR A 337 -22.30 5.73 12.29
CA THR A 337 -22.62 7.17 12.25
C THR A 337 -21.42 8.03 11.88
N GLY A 338 -20.27 7.74 12.46
CA GLY A 338 -19.02 8.44 12.17
C GLY A 338 -18.54 8.21 10.75
N MET A 339 -18.79 7.05 10.13
CA MET A 339 -18.46 6.83 8.72
C MET A 339 -19.27 7.75 7.82
N VAL A 340 -20.57 7.88 8.08
CA VAL A 340 -21.46 8.76 7.31
C VAL A 340 -21.09 10.23 7.52
N ALA A 341 -20.89 10.65 8.77
CA ALA A 341 -20.42 12.00 9.09
C ALA A 341 -19.05 12.29 8.45
N GLY A 342 -18.12 11.33 8.51
CA GLY A 342 -16.80 11.43 7.87
C GLY A 342 -16.89 11.52 6.35
N LEU A 343 -17.84 10.83 5.71
CA LEU A 343 -18.09 10.96 4.27
C LEU A 343 -18.64 12.35 3.91
N VAL A 344 -19.55 12.90 4.71
CA VAL A 344 -20.05 14.27 4.54
C VAL A 344 -18.91 15.28 4.71
N GLU A 345 -18.08 15.12 5.74
CA GLU A 345 -16.88 15.96 5.92
C GLU A 345 -15.93 15.80 4.74
N ALA A 346 -15.68 14.59 4.25
CA ALA A 346 -14.81 14.33 3.11
C ALA A 346 -15.38 14.91 1.80
N TYR A 347 -16.70 14.99 1.64
CA TYR A 347 -17.33 15.60 0.48
C TYR A 347 -17.18 17.12 0.49
N ILE A 348 -17.31 17.74 1.66
CA ILE A 348 -17.21 19.20 1.86
C ILE A 348 -15.74 19.63 1.86
N ASN A 349 -14.93 19.01 2.71
CA ASN A 349 -13.51 19.25 2.90
C ASN A 349 -12.67 18.19 2.16
N LYS A 350 -12.78 18.18 0.83
CA LYS A 350 -12.15 17.16 -0.03
C LYS A 350 -10.65 17.00 0.29
N PRO A 351 -10.23 15.81 0.77
CA PRO A 351 -8.82 15.49 0.90
C PRO A 351 -8.24 15.23 -0.50
N LYS A 352 -6.97 15.58 -0.65
CA LYS A 352 -6.18 15.36 -1.86
C LYS A 352 -5.09 14.33 -1.60
N VAL A 353 -4.49 13.80 -2.66
CA VAL A 353 -3.38 12.83 -2.53
C VAL A 353 -2.22 13.39 -1.72
N LYS A 354 -1.86 14.67 -1.91
CA LYS A 354 -0.81 15.33 -1.12
C LYS A 354 -1.06 15.35 0.39
N ASP A 355 -2.34 15.35 0.81
CA ASP A 355 -2.68 15.34 2.23
C ASP A 355 -2.32 13.99 2.85
N PHE A 356 -2.33 12.90 2.07
CA PHE A 356 -1.81 11.60 2.51
C PHE A 356 -0.27 11.53 2.51
N GLU A 357 0.39 12.09 1.50
CA GLU A 357 1.87 12.10 1.40
C GLU A 357 2.55 12.88 2.53
N ASN A 358 1.85 13.83 3.14
CA ASN A 358 2.37 14.64 4.23
C ASN A 358 1.97 14.12 5.61
N LEU A 359 1.28 12.98 5.71
CA LEU A 359 0.80 12.43 6.99
C LEU A 359 1.92 12.27 8.01
N GLN A 360 3.03 11.63 7.64
CA GLN A 360 4.10 11.35 8.60
C GLN A 360 4.72 12.63 9.18
N GLU A 361 4.90 13.66 8.36
CA GLU A 361 5.46 14.95 8.77
C GLU A 361 4.47 15.73 9.63
N GLU A 362 3.20 15.78 9.24
CA GLU A 362 2.18 16.54 9.96
C GLU A 362 1.77 15.86 11.27
N LEU A 363 1.77 14.52 11.33
CA LEU A 363 1.44 13.76 12.55
C LEU A 363 2.52 13.79 13.64
N SER A 364 3.66 14.42 13.39
CA SER A 364 4.70 14.65 14.41
C SER A 364 4.24 15.55 15.56
N THR A 365 3.11 16.25 15.40
CA THR A 365 2.53 17.12 16.43
C THR A 365 1.03 16.88 16.59
N ILE A 366 0.51 17.04 17.81
CA ILE A 366 -0.94 16.94 18.10
C ILE A 366 -1.75 17.90 17.21
N LYS A 367 -1.23 19.11 16.96
CA LYS A 367 -1.88 20.10 16.11
C LYS A 367 -2.01 19.63 14.65
N GLY A 368 -1.06 18.84 14.16
CA GLY A 368 -1.09 18.34 12.79
C GLY A 368 -2.17 17.29 12.54
N TYR A 369 -2.54 16.48 13.54
CA TYR A 369 -3.70 15.57 13.46
C TYR A 369 -5.01 16.31 13.12
N PHE A 370 -5.19 17.53 13.60
CA PHE A 370 -6.37 18.35 13.34
C PHE A 370 -6.24 19.25 12.10
N LYS A 371 -5.02 19.52 11.65
CA LYS A 371 -4.74 20.34 10.45
C LYS A 371 -4.86 19.51 9.17
N ASN A 372 -4.36 18.29 9.18
CA ASN A 372 -4.39 17.42 8.02
C ASN A 372 -5.83 16.94 7.75
N LYS A 373 -6.29 17.10 6.51
CA LYS A 373 -7.69 16.80 6.14
C LYS A 373 -8.02 15.31 6.32
N VAL A 374 -7.08 14.42 6.01
CA VAL A 374 -7.27 12.97 6.07
C VAL A 374 -7.45 12.55 7.52
N THR A 375 -6.52 12.93 8.40
CA THR A 375 -6.58 12.54 9.81
C THR A 375 -7.76 13.19 10.50
N ARG A 376 -8.11 14.43 10.13
CA ARG A 376 -9.33 15.08 10.63
C ARG A 376 -10.58 14.26 10.30
N ILE A 377 -10.72 13.79 9.06
CA ILE A 377 -11.85 12.91 8.67
C ILE A 377 -11.81 11.61 9.48
N LEU A 378 -10.65 10.98 9.63
CA LEU A 378 -10.51 9.75 10.43
C LEU A 378 -10.86 9.95 11.91
N LEU A 379 -10.45 11.08 12.50
CA LEU A 379 -10.81 11.46 13.86
C LEU A 379 -12.32 11.64 13.99
N ILE A 380 -12.97 12.30 13.03
CA ILE A 380 -14.43 12.43 12.98
C ILE A 380 -15.08 11.06 12.94
N VAL A 381 -14.63 10.16 12.06
CA VAL A 381 -15.15 8.79 11.99
C VAL A 381 -15.01 8.08 13.32
N LEU A 382 -13.83 8.12 13.93
CA LEU A 382 -13.52 7.42 15.17
C LEU A 382 -14.37 7.94 16.34
N PHE A 383 -14.29 9.23 16.63
CA PHE A 383 -14.92 9.82 17.82
C PHE A 383 -16.44 9.93 17.70
N VAL A 384 -16.98 10.16 16.50
CA VAL A 384 -18.44 10.13 16.31
C VAL A 384 -18.98 8.71 16.43
N ASN A 385 -18.26 7.69 15.95
CA ASN A 385 -18.61 6.30 16.21
C ASN A 385 -18.53 5.96 17.71
N LEU A 386 -17.47 6.37 18.41
CA LEU A 386 -17.36 6.20 19.86
C LEU A 386 -18.54 6.85 20.58
N GLY A 387 -18.90 8.09 20.22
CA GLY A 387 -20.09 8.77 20.73
C GLY A 387 -21.37 7.98 20.47
N SER A 388 -21.55 7.46 19.26
CA SER A 388 -22.72 6.65 18.90
C SER A 388 -22.78 5.35 19.72
N THR A 389 -21.64 4.69 19.94
CA THR A 389 -21.55 3.47 20.75
C THR A 389 -21.89 3.76 22.22
N ILE A 390 -21.37 4.84 22.79
CA ILE A 390 -21.71 5.28 24.16
C ILE A 390 -23.21 5.56 24.24
N GLY A 391 -23.77 6.30 23.27
CA GLY A 391 -25.20 6.57 23.20
C GLY A 391 -26.05 5.31 23.06
N THR A 392 -25.59 4.33 22.30
CA THR A 392 -26.21 3.00 22.17
C THR A 392 -26.20 2.23 23.48
N ILE A 393 -25.07 2.18 24.20
CA ILE A 393 -24.97 1.50 25.51
C ILE A 393 -25.89 2.16 26.54
N VAL A 394 -25.89 3.49 26.60
CA VAL A 394 -26.77 4.26 27.49
C VAL A 394 -28.23 4.07 27.13
N GLY A 395 -28.57 4.14 25.84
CA GLY A 395 -29.92 3.90 25.33
C GLY A 395 -30.42 2.48 25.61
N LEU A 396 -29.56 1.48 25.44
CA LEU A 396 -29.88 0.07 25.67
C LEU A 396 -30.26 -0.18 27.12
N LYS A 397 -29.60 0.47 28.08
CA LYS A 397 -29.96 0.39 29.51
C LYS A 397 -31.44 0.76 29.75
N PHE A 398 -31.97 1.74 29.01
CA PHE A 398 -33.38 2.13 29.12
C PHE A 398 -34.31 1.13 28.44
N LEU A 399 -33.92 0.59 27.27
CA LEU A 399 -34.70 -0.44 26.58
C LEU A 399 -34.82 -1.73 27.40
N LEU A 400 -33.77 -2.12 28.11
CA LEU A 400 -33.77 -3.31 28.98
C LEU A 400 -34.73 -3.19 30.18
N ASN A 401 -35.21 -1.98 30.51
CA ASN A 401 -36.26 -1.83 31.52
C ASN A 401 -37.59 -2.48 31.11
N VAL A 402 -37.76 -2.92 29.85
CA VAL A 402 -38.94 -3.71 29.44
C VAL A 402 -39.09 -5.01 30.24
N PHE A 403 -37.98 -5.58 30.74
CA PHE A 403 -37.96 -6.81 31.52
C PHE A 403 -38.14 -6.59 33.03
N LYS A 404 -38.17 -5.34 33.47
CA LYS A 404 -38.54 -4.95 34.84
C LYS A 404 -39.99 -4.49 34.83
#